data_AF-A0A2Z6LPV3-F1
#
_entry.id   AF-A0A2Z6LPV3-F1
#
_cell.length_a   1.000
_cell.length_b   1.000
_cell.length_c   1.000
_cell.angle_alpha   90.00
_cell.angle_beta   90.00
_cell.angle_gamma   90.00
#
_symmetry.space_group_name_H-M   'P 1'
#
loop_
_entity.id
_entity.type
_entity.pdbx_description
1 polymer ?
#
loop_
_entity_poly.entity_id
_entity_poly.type
_entity_poly.pdbx_seq_one_letter_code
_entity_poly.pdbx_strand_id
1 'polypeptide(L)'
;MASWTARQNKLFEEALAIYDRETPDRWHNVAKVVGKSVEDVKRHYELLIEDVKRIERGEVNDHLKSNIRRVDILRALAKKLHLK
;
A
#
# COMPACT_ATOMS: atom_id res chain seq x y z
N MET A 1 4.10 -14.74 -10.65
CA MET A 1 3.12 -14.01 -9.84
C MET A 1 2.21 -13.23 -10.78
N ALA A 2 0.91 -13.17 -10.51
CA ALA A 2 0.00 -12.37 -11.33
C ALA A 2 0.26 -10.87 -11.09
N SER A 3 0.41 -10.10 -12.17
CA SER A 3 0.62 -8.65 -12.10
C SER A 3 -0.47 -7.94 -11.30
N TRP A 4 -0.13 -6.83 -10.65
CA TRP A 4 -1.07 -5.99 -9.91
C TRP A 4 -1.71 -4.97 -10.86
N THR A 5 -3.03 -4.97 -10.94
CA THR A 5 -3.76 -3.94 -11.71
C THR A 5 -3.90 -2.65 -10.90
N ALA A 6 -4.15 -1.53 -11.58
CA ALA A 6 -4.42 -0.25 -10.92
C ALA A 6 -5.62 -0.33 -9.94
N ARG A 7 -6.66 -1.09 -10.32
CA ARG A 7 -7.84 -1.33 -9.46
C ARG A 7 -7.48 -2.11 -8.20
N GLN A 8 -6.67 -3.17 -8.32
CA GLN A 8 -6.22 -3.94 -7.16
C GLN A 8 -5.33 -3.11 -6.24
N ASN A 9 -4.45 -2.28 -6.79
CA ASN A 9 -3.63 -1.37 -5.98
C ASN A 9 -4.50 -0.36 -5.21
N LYS A 10 -5.53 0.20 -5.86
CA LYS A 10 -6.47 1.09 -5.18
C LYS A 10 -7.22 0.38 -4.04
N LEU A 11 -7.77 -0.81 -4.31
CA LEU A 11 -8.44 -1.62 -3.28
C LEU A 11 -7.52 -1.99 -2.13
N PHE A 12 -6.23 -2.21 -2.41
CA PHE A 12 -5.23 -2.48 -1.39
C PHE A 12 -4.98 -1.25 -0.50
N GLU A 13 -4.76 -0.07 -1.08
CA GLU A 13 -4.61 1.18 -0.33
C GLU A 13 -5.85 1.49 0.53
N GLU A 14 -7.06 1.29 -0.01
CA GLU A 14 -8.33 1.42 0.72
C GLU A 14 -8.46 0.39 1.85
N ALA A 15 -8.11 -0.88 1.60
CA ALA A 15 -8.17 -1.93 2.60
C ALA A 15 -7.17 -1.68 3.74
N LEU A 16 -5.97 -1.17 3.46
CA LEU A 16 -5.02 -0.76 4.49
C LEU A 16 -5.49 0.44 5.31
N ALA A 17 -6.32 1.31 4.71
CA ALA A 17 -6.98 2.39 5.42
C ALA A 17 -8.11 1.88 6.34
N ILE A 18 -8.70 0.72 6.08
CA ILE A 18 -9.75 0.14 6.94
C ILE A 18 -9.13 -0.78 7.99
N TYR A 19 -8.23 -1.67 7.58
CA TYR A 19 -7.57 -2.67 8.42
C TYR A 19 -6.18 -2.19 8.82
N ASP A 20 -6.10 -1.59 10.00
CA ASP A 20 -4.86 -1.12 10.60
C ASP A 20 -3.99 -2.28 11.13
N ARG A 21 -2.94 -1.93 11.88
CA ARG A 21 -1.98 -2.90 12.43
C ARG A 21 -2.53 -3.75 13.57
N GLU A 22 -3.55 -3.28 14.27
CA GLU A 22 -4.13 -3.95 15.44
C GLU A 22 -5.29 -4.86 15.04
N THR A 23 -5.79 -4.71 13.81
CA THR A 23 -6.82 -5.57 13.23
C THR A 23 -6.41 -7.05 13.23
N PRO A 24 -7.15 -7.94 13.92
CA PRO A 24 -6.94 -9.38 13.82
C PRO A 24 -7.10 -9.86 12.37
N ASP A 25 -6.27 -10.82 11.96
CA ASP A 25 -6.31 -11.38 10.60
C ASP A 25 -6.23 -10.34 9.47
N ARG A 26 -5.61 -9.18 9.74
CA ARG A 26 -5.44 -8.06 8.80
C ARG A 26 -5.15 -8.51 7.37
N TRP A 27 -4.15 -9.37 7.20
CA TRP A 27 -3.72 -9.80 5.87
C TRP A 27 -4.73 -10.67 5.14
N HIS A 28 -5.49 -11.51 5.87
CA HIS A 28 -6.59 -12.28 5.30
C HIS A 28 -7.72 -11.36 4.82
N ASN A 29 -8.06 -10.34 5.62
CA ASN A 29 -9.08 -9.36 5.27
C ASN A 29 -8.68 -8.55 4.03
N VAL A 30 -7.44 -8.05 3.97
CA VAL A 30 -6.92 -7.33 2.80
C VAL A 30 -6.89 -8.24 1.55
N ALA A 31 -6.40 -9.46 1.68
CA ALA A 31 -6.36 -10.45 0.61
C ALA A 31 -7.75 -10.73 0.01
N LYS A 32 -8.76 -10.84 0.88
CA LYS A 32 -10.17 -11.02 0.47
C LYS A 32 -10.71 -9.84 -0.32
N VAL A 33 -10.42 -8.61 0.09
CA VAL A 33 -10.88 -7.39 -0.63
C VAL A 33 -10.20 -7.26 -1.99
N VAL A 34 -8.92 -7.55 -2.07
CA VAL A 34 -8.11 -7.36 -3.28
C VAL A 34 -8.25 -8.52 -4.28
N GLY A 35 -8.62 -9.71 -3.81
CA GLY A 35 -8.64 -10.94 -4.62
C GLY A 35 -7.23 -11.44 -4.93
N LYS A 36 -6.32 -11.38 -3.96
CA LYS A 36 -4.93 -11.85 -4.03
C LYS A 36 -4.65 -12.81 -2.87
N SER A 37 -3.54 -13.54 -2.92
CA SER A 37 -3.11 -14.36 -1.79
C SER A 37 -2.55 -13.48 -0.67
N VAL A 38 -2.52 -14.00 0.56
CA VAL A 38 -1.92 -13.31 1.72
C VAL A 38 -0.45 -13.00 1.48
N GLU A 39 0.27 -13.91 0.82
CA GLU A 39 1.69 -13.76 0.48
C GLU A 39 1.90 -12.66 -0.56
N ASP A 40 1.03 -12.57 -1.57
CA ASP A 40 1.06 -11.49 -2.56
C ASP A 40 0.81 -10.13 -1.90
N VAL A 41 -0.14 -10.05 -0.97
CA VAL A 41 -0.46 -8.83 -0.22
C VAL A 41 0.71 -8.41 0.68
N LYS A 42 1.34 -9.34 1.40
CA LYS A 42 2.50 -9.05 2.26
C LYS A 42 3.69 -8.54 1.45
N ARG A 43 4.02 -9.19 0.33
CA ARG A 43 5.07 -8.72 -0.59
C ARG A 43 4.77 -7.33 -1.15
N HIS A 44 3.52 -7.08 -1.55
CA HIS A 44 3.12 -5.76 -2.06
C HIS A 44 3.18 -4.68 -0.98
N TYR A 45 2.93 -5.04 0.27
CA TYR A 45 3.10 -4.14 1.42
C TYR A 45 4.56 -3.80 1.72
N GLU A 46 5.49 -4.73 1.54
CA GLU A 46 6.93 -4.44 1.65
C GLU A 46 7.37 -3.41 0.60
N LEU A 47 6.92 -3.56 -0.65
CA LEU A 47 7.16 -2.58 -1.71
C LEU A 47 6.56 -1.20 -1.37
N LEU A 48 5.36 -1.17 -0.79
CA LEU A 48 4.73 0.07 -0.31
C LEU A 48 5.62 0.77 0.74
N ILE A 49 6.20 0.02 1.69
CA ILE A 49 7.11 0.58 2.69
C ILE A 49 8.34 1.19 2.00
N GLU A 50 8.92 0.50 1.01
CA GLU A 50 10.06 1.03 0.26
C GLU A 50 9.71 2.32 -0.50
N ASP A 51 8.55 2.37 -1.15
CA ASP A 51 8.06 3.57 -1.84
C ASP A 51 7.86 4.74 -0.86
N VAL A 52 7.28 4.49 0.32
CA VAL A 52 7.14 5.50 1.38
C VAL A 52 8.50 6.03 1.82
N LYS A 53 9.45 5.13 2.11
CA LYS A 53 10.83 5.52 2.51
C LYS A 53 11.51 6.35 1.44
N ARG A 54 11.31 6.04 0.16
CA ARG A 54 11.83 6.81 -0.97
C ARG A 54 11.19 8.20 -1.02
N ILE A 55 9.86 8.30 -0.91
CA ILE A 55 9.13 9.57 -0.86
C ILE A 55 9.64 10.46 0.30
N GLU A 56 9.90 9.88 1.48
CA GLU A 56 10.43 10.61 2.64
C GLU A 56 11.86 11.13 2.42
N ARG A 57 12.68 10.43 1.64
CA ARG A 57 14.00 10.90 1.20
C ARG A 57 13.94 11.90 0.04
N GLY A 58 12.76 12.22 -0.48
CA GLY A 58 12.58 13.05 -1.68
C GLY A 58 12.82 12.31 -3.00
N GLU A 59 13.01 11.00 -2.96
CA GLU A 59 13.21 10.13 -4.11
C GLU A 59 11.85 9.69 -4.68
N VAL A 60 11.22 10.53 -5.49
CA VAL A 60 9.97 10.15 -6.17
C VAL A 60 10.32 9.50 -7.52
N ASN A 61 9.85 8.28 -7.80
CA ASN A 61 10.00 7.65 -9.12
C ASN A 61 8.97 8.22 -10.12
N ASP A 62 9.23 8.15 -11.43
CA ASP A 62 8.43 8.77 -12.50
C ASP A 62 6.94 8.34 -12.48
N HIS A 63 6.66 7.12 -12.02
CA HIS A 63 5.30 6.60 -11.85
C HIS A 63 4.51 7.28 -10.71
N LEU A 64 5.22 7.84 -9.72
CA LEU A 64 4.64 8.57 -8.59
C LEU A 64 4.69 10.09 -8.84
N LYS A 65 5.70 10.60 -9.58
CA LYS A 65 5.83 12.02 -9.96
C LYS A 65 4.62 12.53 -10.75
N SER A 66 4.05 11.68 -11.60
CA SER A 66 2.88 12.02 -12.43
C SER A 66 1.55 12.00 -11.66
N ASN A 67 1.52 11.57 -10.39
CA ASN A 67 0.30 11.42 -9.62
C ASN A 67 0.43 11.99 -8.19
N ILE A 68 0.39 13.33 -8.11
CA ILE A 68 0.46 14.08 -6.84
C ILE A 68 -0.56 13.55 -5.82
N ARG A 69 -1.79 13.25 -6.26
CA ARG A 69 -2.85 12.71 -5.39
C ARG A 69 -2.45 11.38 -4.74
N ARG A 70 -1.74 10.52 -5.48
CA ARG A 70 -1.24 9.24 -4.94
C ARG A 70 -0.16 9.46 -3.88
N VAL A 71 0.76 10.40 -4.11
CA VAL A 71 1.82 10.71 -3.11
C VAL A 71 1.19 11.17 -1.79
N ASP A 72 0.15 12.00 -1.83
CA ASP A 72 -0.54 12.46 -0.62
C ASP A 72 -1.28 11.31 0.10
N ILE A 73 -1.92 10.41 -0.65
CA ILE A 73 -2.53 9.19 -0.09
C ILE A 73 -1.47 8.32 0.60
N LEU A 74 -0.33 8.08 -0.04
CA LEU A 74 0.75 7.27 0.51
C LEU A 74 1.34 7.87 1.79
N ARG A 75 1.53 9.20 1.83
CA ARG A 75 1.96 9.91 3.05
C ARG A 75 0.93 9.79 4.17
N ALA A 76 -0.36 9.93 3.86
CA ALA A 76 -1.44 9.80 4.84
C ALA A 76 -1.52 8.36 5.39
N LEU A 77 -1.41 7.35 4.52
CA LEU A 77 -1.34 5.94 4.90
C LEU A 77 -0.12 5.63 5.76
N ALA A 78 1.06 6.13 5.38
CA ALA A 78 2.29 5.96 6.16
C ALA A 78 2.13 6.48 7.60
N LYS A 79 1.56 7.68 7.75
CA LYS A 79 1.26 8.27 9.05
C LYS A 79 0.28 7.42 9.85
N LYS A 80 -0.81 6.96 9.22
CA LYS A 80 -1.83 6.13 9.87
C LYS A 80 -1.30 4.78 10.33
N LEU A 81 -0.45 4.15 9.51
CA LEU A 81 0.10 2.83 9.77
C LEU A 81 1.37 2.88 10.63
N HIS A 82 1.80 4.07 11.05
CA HIS A 82 3.05 4.28 11.78
C HIS A 82 4.23 3.61 11.06
N LEU A 83 4.28 3.75 9.74
CA LEU A 83 5.43 3.39 8.93
C LEU A 83 6.47 4.49 9.15
N LYS A 84 7.51 4.19 9.94
CA LYS A 84 8.70 5.02 10.16
C LYS A 84 9.89 4.07 10.18
#